data_AF-A0A9W6XYF0-F1
#
_entry.id   AF-A0A9W6XYF0-F1
#
_cell.length_a   1.000
_cell.length_b   1.000
_cell.length_c   1.000
_cell.angle_alpha   90.00
_cell.angle_beta   90.00
_cell.angle_gamma   90.00
#
_symmetry.space_group_name_H-M   'P 1'
#
loop_
_entity.id
_entity.type
_entity.pdbx_description
1 polymer ?
#
loop_
_entity_poly.entity_id
_entity_poly.type
_entity_poly.pdbx_seq_one_letter_code
_entity_poly.pdbx_strand_id
1 'polypeptide(L)'
;MQTLLLVLMFCFAEVQGHSWLDCLDTDRTIVYNDGPKYIFGGDSANGMCAGYMKNYPGRGDTNINNDMTFKILIADVAKNAPICTTAAWDYSGWRHRLTLKAGTTFYFGYTSNGHIVKEQAAGKTFYGVYWTSVPGTSLQSTFDLTADKLIDGQLHNFDDGNCGEAYIDAAHTIPSGRAGDGYPCVGTITVPADTPAGSYNLVWYWKFYDADTNTSIPTSSGIYGGAAYTSCFQVEVTA
;
A
#
# COMPACT_ATOMS: atom_id res chain seq x y z
N MET A 1 -35.16 -41.92 -10.10
CA MET A 1 -35.17 -40.47 -9.78
C MET A 1 -33.77 -40.10 -9.32
N GLN A 2 -33.05 -39.40 -10.18
CA GLN A 2 -31.64 -39.04 -10.00
C GLN A 2 -31.61 -37.59 -9.52
N THR A 3 -31.32 -37.38 -8.24
CA THR A 3 -31.20 -36.03 -7.66
C THR A 3 -29.80 -35.53 -7.97
N LEU A 4 -29.68 -34.70 -9.00
CA LEU A 4 -28.44 -34.01 -9.36
C LEU A 4 -28.23 -32.87 -8.34
N LEU A 5 -27.33 -33.06 -7.37
CA LEU A 5 -26.93 -32.03 -6.43
C LEU A 5 -25.94 -31.10 -7.15
N LEU A 6 -26.41 -29.93 -7.59
CA LEU A 6 -25.57 -28.88 -8.15
C LEU A 6 -24.84 -28.18 -7.00
N VAL A 7 -23.61 -28.59 -6.71
CA VAL A 7 -22.72 -27.85 -5.79
C VAL A 7 -22.23 -26.62 -6.55
N LEU A 8 -22.85 -25.46 -6.32
CA LEU A 8 -22.25 -24.18 -6.70
C LEU A 8 -21.01 -23.97 -5.82
N MET A 9 -19.83 -24.19 -6.38
CA MET A 9 -18.60 -23.62 -5.84
C MET A 9 -18.69 -22.10 -6.01
N PHE A 10 -19.15 -21.40 -4.98
CA PHE A 10 -18.93 -19.97 -4.86
C PHE A 10 -17.43 -19.77 -4.60
N CYS A 11 -16.69 -19.39 -5.64
CA CYS A 11 -15.34 -18.88 -5.47
C CYS A 11 -15.48 -17.52 -4.79
N PHE A 12 -15.36 -17.49 -3.46
CA PHE A 12 -15.11 -16.25 -2.75
C PHE A 12 -13.73 -15.77 -3.18
N ALA A 13 -13.69 -14.67 -3.93
CA ALA A 13 -12.42 -13.99 -4.23
C ALA A 13 -11.98 -13.28 -2.95
N GLU A 14 -11.34 -14.03 -2.06
CA GLU A 14 -10.62 -13.44 -0.93
C GLU A 14 -9.33 -12.79 -1.45
N VAL A 15 -8.94 -11.68 -0.85
CA VAL A 15 -7.67 -11.02 -1.16
C VAL A 15 -6.53 -11.97 -0.76
N GLN A 16 -5.94 -12.69 -1.74
CA GLN A 16 -4.89 -13.71 -1.53
C GLN A 16 -3.51 -13.10 -1.19
N GLY A 17 -3.44 -11.79 -0.92
CA GLY A 17 -2.22 -11.00 -0.96
C GLY A 17 -2.37 -9.61 -0.33
N HIS A 18 -1.51 -9.21 0.59
CA HIS A 18 -1.52 -7.87 1.15
C HIS A 18 -0.34 -7.13 0.57
N SER A 19 -0.67 -6.21 -0.30
CA SER A 19 0.27 -5.25 -0.84
C SER A 19 0.04 -3.93 -0.12
N TRP A 20 1.15 -3.37 0.35
CA TRP A 20 1.14 -2.05 0.94
C TRP A 20 1.09 -0.95 -0.13
N LEU A 21 1.37 -1.26 -1.40
CA LEU A 21 1.11 -0.42 -2.58
C LEU A 21 0.90 -1.31 -3.82
N ASP A 22 -0.30 -1.36 -4.38
CA ASP A 22 -0.62 -2.12 -5.60
C ASP A 22 -0.47 -1.32 -6.89
N CYS A 23 -0.93 -0.08 -6.85
CA CYS A 23 -1.27 0.69 -8.03
C CYS A 23 -0.91 2.14 -7.75
N LEU A 24 -0.11 2.77 -8.62
CA LEU A 24 0.12 4.21 -8.62
C LEU A 24 -0.45 4.80 -9.91
N ASP A 25 -1.22 5.88 -9.79
CA ASP A 25 -1.79 6.56 -10.96
C ASP A 25 -2.08 8.04 -10.67
N THR A 26 -2.13 8.87 -11.71
CA THR A 26 -2.64 10.24 -11.62
C THR A 26 -4.16 10.32 -11.72
N ASP A 27 -4.83 9.24 -12.12
CA ASP A 27 -6.29 9.12 -12.07
C ASP A 27 -6.74 8.33 -10.84
N ARG A 28 -7.38 9.02 -9.89
CA ARG A 28 -7.95 8.39 -8.69
C ARG A 28 -8.98 7.30 -9.04
N THR A 29 -9.66 7.41 -10.17
CA THR A 29 -10.65 6.43 -10.63
C THR A 29 -9.98 5.09 -10.93
N ILE A 30 -8.80 5.11 -11.57
CA ILE A 30 -8.02 3.89 -11.83
C ILE A 30 -7.60 3.25 -10.50
N VAL A 31 -7.10 4.06 -9.57
CA VAL A 31 -6.65 3.57 -8.26
C VAL A 31 -7.81 3.02 -7.43
N TYR A 32 -8.95 3.69 -7.37
CA TYR A 32 -10.04 3.34 -6.45
C TYR A 32 -11.14 2.51 -7.10
N ASN A 33 -11.78 3.05 -8.14
CA ASN A 33 -12.97 2.42 -8.74
C ASN A 33 -12.60 1.16 -9.53
N ASP A 34 -11.44 1.15 -10.15
CA ASP A 34 -10.89 -0.02 -10.84
C ASP A 34 -10.09 -0.95 -9.91
N GLY A 35 -10.05 -0.65 -8.61
CA GLY A 35 -9.52 -1.50 -7.54
C GLY A 35 -9.84 -2.99 -7.70
N PRO A 36 -11.12 -3.37 -7.85
CA PRO A 36 -11.49 -4.78 -7.98
C PRO A 36 -10.85 -5.47 -9.20
N LYS A 37 -10.61 -4.72 -10.29
CA LYS A 37 -9.99 -5.28 -11.50
C LYS A 37 -8.54 -5.67 -11.24
N TYR A 38 -7.76 -4.82 -10.60
CA TYR A 38 -6.35 -5.13 -10.37
C TYR A 38 -6.10 -6.00 -9.13
N ILE A 39 -6.97 -5.93 -8.12
CA ILE A 39 -6.85 -6.78 -6.91
C ILE A 39 -7.23 -8.23 -7.22
N PHE A 40 -8.27 -8.47 -8.03
CA PHE A 40 -8.78 -9.82 -8.31
C PHE A 40 -8.47 -10.32 -9.73
N GLY A 41 -7.95 -9.48 -10.62
CA GLY A 41 -7.70 -9.84 -12.02
C GLY A 41 -6.51 -10.77 -12.25
N GLY A 42 -5.72 -11.08 -11.23
CA GLY A 42 -4.52 -11.90 -11.37
C GLY A 42 -3.55 -11.32 -12.40
N ASP A 43 -2.96 -12.19 -13.24
CA ASP A 43 -2.02 -11.77 -14.29
C ASP A 43 -2.64 -10.84 -15.36
N SER A 44 -3.96 -10.91 -15.56
CA SER A 44 -4.63 -10.08 -16.57
C SER A 44 -4.62 -8.59 -16.23
N ALA A 45 -4.33 -8.25 -14.96
CA ALA A 45 -4.24 -6.88 -14.48
C ALA A 45 -2.82 -6.28 -14.56
N ASN A 46 -1.83 -7.06 -15.00
CA ASN A 46 -0.46 -6.60 -15.11
C ASN A 46 -0.36 -5.43 -16.10
N GLY A 47 0.16 -4.29 -15.65
CA GLY A 47 0.30 -3.07 -16.45
C GLY A 47 -0.94 -2.17 -16.51
N MET A 48 -2.01 -2.46 -15.76
CA MET A 48 -3.20 -1.60 -15.69
C MET A 48 -2.96 -0.21 -15.08
N CYS A 49 -2.00 -0.08 -14.16
CA CYS A 49 -1.70 1.17 -13.46
C CYS A 49 -0.51 1.86 -14.11
N ALA A 50 -0.50 3.19 -14.08
CA ALA A 50 0.59 3.99 -14.64
C ALA A 50 1.93 3.87 -13.87
N GLY A 51 1.94 3.25 -12.69
CA GLY A 51 3.15 2.95 -11.95
C GLY A 51 2.96 1.89 -10.87
N TYR A 52 4.08 1.32 -10.44
CA TYR A 52 4.13 0.23 -9.46
C TYR A 52 5.24 0.45 -8.43
N MET A 53 5.15 -0.21 -7.27
CA MET A 53 6.30 -0.35 -6.39
C MET A 53 7.39 -1.22 -7.01
N LYS A 54 8.63 -1.04 -6.57
CA LYS A 54 9.74 -1.88 -7.01
C LYS A 54 9.49 -3.32 -6.62
N ASN A 55 9.88 -4.23 -7.51
CA ASN A 55 9.69 -5.68 -7.35
C ASN A 55 8.23 -6.13 -7.14
N TYR A 56 7.25 -5.36 -7.61
CA TYR A 56 5.84 -5.76 -7.54
C TYR A 56 5.61 -7.06 -8.34
N PRO A 57 5.32 -8.21 -7.71
CA PRO A 57 5.21 -9.47 -8.44
C PRO A 57 3.94 -9.53 -9.31
N GLY A 58 2.93 -8.70 -9.00
CA GLY A 58 1.61 -8.74 -9.62
C GLY A 58 0.67 -9.65 -8.86
N ARG A 59 -0.64 -9.39 -8.97
CA ARG A 59 -1.70 -10.09 -8.22
C ARG A 59 -1.97 -11.52 -8.70
N GLY A 60 -1.35 -11.94 -9.81
CA GLY A 60 -1.32 -13.34 -10.24
C GLY A 60 -0.32 -14.21 -9.47
N ASP A 61 0.61 -13.60 -8.72
CA ASP A 61 1.59 -14.32 -7.93
C ASP A 61 0.98 -14.85 -6.62
N THR A 62 1.02 -16.17 -6.43
CA THR A 62 0.50 -16.84 -5.22
C THR A 62 1.23 -16.48 -3.92
N ASN A 63 2.44 -15.93 -4.02
CA ASN A 63 3.29 -15.54 -2.90
C ASN A 63 3.39 -14.02 -2.71
N ILE A 64 2.56 -13.25 -3.42
CA ILE A 64 2.52 -11.77 -3.35
C ILE A 64 2.53 -11.24 -1.92
N ASN A 65 1.84 -11.90 -0.98
CA ASN A 65 1.83 -11.58 0.44
C ASN A 65 3.23 -11.43 1.05
N ASN A 66 4.10 -12.41 0.80
CA ASN A 66 5.44 -12.46 1.36
C ASN A 66 6.40 -11.57 0.56
N ASP A 67 6.24 -11.53 -0.76
CA ASP A 67 7.16 -10.82 -1.65
C ASP A 67 6.99 -9.30 -1.59
N MET A 68 5.83 -8.83 -1.14
CA MET A 68 5.51 -7.42 -1.00
C MET A 68 5.53 -6.89 0.43
N THR A 69 5.61 -7.75 1.43
CA THR A 69 5.62 -7.33 2.83
C THR A 69 7.04 -7.13 3.31
N PHE A 70 7.52 -5.88 3.28
CA PHE A 70 8.73 -5.53 4.02
C PHE A 70 8.39 -5.01 5.41
N LYS A 71 8.61 -5.87 6.41
CA LYS A 71 8.27 -5.66 7.82
C LYS A 71 9.53 -5.34 8.63
N ILE A 72 9.46 -4.31 9.45
CA ILE A 72 10.52 -3.89 10.38
C ILE A 72 9.94 -3.89 11.79
N LEU A 73 10.48 -4.70 12.70
CA LEU A 73 10.02 -4.74 14.09
C LEU A 73 10.35 -3.41 14.81
N ILE A 74 9.51 -2.98 15.77
CA ILE A 74 9.77 -1.75 16.56
C ILE A 74 11.20 -1.72 17.10
N ALA A 75 11.67 -2.85 17.63
CA ALA A 75 13.00 -2.98 18.20
C ALA A 75 14.13 -2.70 17.18
N ASP A 76 13.88 -2.91 15.89
CA ASP A 76 14.85 -2.71 14.82
C ASP A 76 14.70 -1.34 14.15
N VAL A 77 13.50 -0.72 14.22
CA VAL A 77 13.31 0.69 13.83
C VAL A 77 14.29 1.59 14.59
N ALA A 78 14.48 1.34 15.89
CA ALA A 78 15.42 2.08 16.74
C ALA A 78 16.90 1.75 16.48
N LYS A 79 17.21 0.76 15.62
CA LYS A 79 18.57 0.29 15.31
C LYS A 79 18.99 0.61 13.88
N ASN A 80 18.36 1.59 13.25
CA ASN A 80 18.68 2.00 11.88
C ASN A 80 18.49 0.90 10.83
N ALA A 81 17.36 0.18 10.90
CA ALA A 81 17.06 -0.89 9.97
C ALA A 81 16.96 -0.39 8.51
N PRO A 82 17.31 -1.22 7.51
CA PRO A 82 17.03 -0.93 6.11
C PRO A 82 15.54 -0.70 5.86
N ILE A 83 15.19 0.21 4.95
CA ILE A 83 13.79 0.59 4.62
C ILE A 83 13.32 0.09 3.24
N CYS A 84 14.22 -0.49 2.45
CA CYS A 84 13.89 -1.20 1.22
C CYS A 84 14.46 -2.63 1.28
N THR A 85 13.77 -3.58 0.68
CA THR A 85 14.32 -4.93 0.51
C THR A 85 15.50 -4.90 -0.46
N THR A 86 16.44 -5.83 -0.31
CA THR A 86 17.51 -6.05 -1.29
C THR A 86 16.98 -6.56 -2.64
N ALA A 87 15.75 -7.09 -2.66
CA ALA A 87 15.04 -7.54 -3.84
C ALA A 87 14.32 -6.41 -4.60
N ALA A 88 14.30 -5.17 -4.08
CA ALA A 88 13.75 -3.99 -4.76
C ALA A 88 14.62 -3.56 -5.96
N TRP A 89 14.76 -4.45 -6.95
CA TRP A 89 15.44 -4.21 -8.21
C TRP A 89 14.73 -3.12 -9.02
N ASP A 90 15.46 -2.60 -9.99
CA ASP A 90 14.92 -1.65 -10.97
C ASP A 90 13.80 -2.30 -11.79
N TYR A 91 12.96 -1.46 -12.39
CA TYR A 91 11.76 -1.91 -13.10
C TYR A 91 12.09 -2.85 -14.27
N SER A 92 11.30 -3.92 -14.40
CA SER A 92 11.44 -4.90 -15.48
C SER A 92 10.09 -5.43 -15.95
N GLY A 93 10.03 -5.83 -17.23
CA GLY A 93 8.82 -6.35 -17.85
C GLY A 93 7.74 -5.26 -17.98
N TRP A 94 6.53 -5.57 -17.52
CA TRP A 94 5.38 -4.66 -17.57
C TRP A 94 5.39 -3.62 -16.43
N ARG A 95 6.20 -3.83 -15.40
CA ARG A 95 6.32 -2.88 -14.28
C ARG A 95 7.08 -1.64 -14.74
N HIS A 96 6.63 -0.49 -14.28
CA HIS A 96 7.24 0.79 -14.60
C HIS A 96 6.99 1.78 -13.46
N ARG A 97 7.81 2.83 -13.44
CA ARG A 97 7.60 3.98 -12.55
C ARG A 97 6.51 4.88 -13.10
N LEU A 98 5.80 5.55 -12.19
CA LEU A 98 4.83 6.56 -12.55
C LEU A 98 5.54 7.76 -13.19
N THR A 99 5.10 8.18 -14.37
CA THR A 99 5.63 9.36 -15.05
C THR A 99 4.65 10.53 -14.91
N LEU A 100 5.11 11.66 -14.39
CA LEU A 100 4.27 12.82 -14.09
C LEU A 100 5.04 14.14 -14.20
N LYS A 101 4.34 15.28 -14.14
CA LYS A 101 4.96 16.60 -14.03
C LYS A 101 5.07 17.06 -12.58
N ALA A 102 6.04 17.92 -12.29
CA ALA A 102 6.09 18.62 -11.01
C ALA A 102 4.75 19.34 -10.72
N GLY A 103 4.33 19.37 -9.45
CA GLY A 103 3.02 19.91 -9.06
C GLY A 103 1.84 18.97 -9.30
N THR A 104 2.05 17.81 -9.93
CA THR A 104 0.99 16.84 -10.16
C THR A 104 0.69 16.05 -8.89
N THR A 105 -0.59 15.88 -8.60
CA THR A 105 -1.08 14.92 -7.62
C THR A 105 -1.14 13.53 -8.23
N PHE A 106 -0.61 12.54 -7.51
CA PHE A 106 -0.82 11.13 -7.81
C PHE A 106 -1.46 10.43 -6.60
N TYR A 107 -2.06 9.30 -6.91
CA TYR A 107 -2.78 8.46 -5.98
C TYR A 107 -2.12 7.09 -5.94
N PHE A 108 -2.30 6.39 -4.83
CA PHE A 108 -1.91 5.00 -4.74
C PHE A 108 -2.88 4.18 -3.92
N GLY A 109 -3.09 2.95 -4.36
CA GLY A 109 -3.97 1.98 -3.73
C GLY A 109 -3.19 1.05 -2.82
N TYR A 110 -3.66 0.82 -1.61
CA TYR A 110 -3.10 -0.14 -0.67
C TYR A 110 -4.18 -0.93 0.05
N THR A 111 -3.84 -2.15 0.48
CA THR A 111 -4.76 -3.05 1.17
C THR A 111 -4.46 -3.09 2.66
N SER A 112 -5.50 -3.07 3.48
CA SER A 112 -5.37 -2.91 4.94
C SER A 112 -5.08 -4.22 5.67
N ASN A 113 -5.20 -5.36 4.99
CA ASN A 113 -5.23 -6.69 5.59
C ASN A 113 -6.19 -6.82 6.78
N GLY A 114 -7.35 -6.18 6.69
CA GLY A 114 -8.32 -6.15 7.80
C GLY A 114 -7.85 -5.40 9.06
N HIS A 115 -6.66 -4.78 9.10
CA HIS A 115 -6.16 -4.03 10.25
C HIS A 115 -7.05 -2.83 10.63
N ILE A 116 -7.87 -2.34 9.68
CA ILE A 116 -8.84 -1.26 9.91
C ILE A 116 -10.17 -1.80 10.44
N VAL A 117 -10.78 -2.77 9.74
CA VAL A 117 -12.17 -3.19 10.02
C VAL A 117 -12.25 -4.39 10.96
N LYS A 118 -11.43 -5.42 10.72
CA LYS A 118 -11.49 -6.69 11.47
C LYS A 118 -10.85 -6.54 12.85
N GLU A 119 -9.66 -5.94 12.88
CA GLU A 119 -8.87 -5.80 14.11
C GLU A 119 -9.08 -4.44 14.80
N GLN A 120 -9.51 -3.43 14.04
CA GLN A 120 -9.69 -2.05 14.52
C GLN A 120 -8.41 -1.45 15.15
N ALA A 121 -7.25 -1.94 14.71
CA ALA A 121 -5.95 -1.56 15.25
C ALA A 121 -5.30 -0.40 14.47
N ALA A 122 -5.60 -0.26 13.17
CA ALA A 122 -4.92 0.69 12.29
C ALA A 122 -5.56 2.08 12.24
N GLY A 123 -6.78 2.25 12.78
CA GLY A 123 -7.60 3.47 12.59
C GLY A 123 -7.00 4.78 13.10
N LYS A 124 -5.92 4.73 13.89
CA LYS A 124 -5.20 5.92 14.41
C LYS A 124 -3.70 5.88 14.12
N THR A 125 -3.30 5.04 13.18
CA THR A 125 -1.91 4.91 12.77
C THR A 125 -1.64 5.75 11.54
N PHE A 126 -0.37 6.04 11.31
CA PHE A 126 0.03 6.98 10.27
C PHE A 126 1.07 6.39 9.34
N TYR A 127 0.98 6.74 8.06
CA TYR A 127 2.05 6.54 7.10
C TYR A 127 2.64 7.89 6.66
N GLY A 128 3.86 7.83 6.12
CA GLY A 128 4.47 8.94 5.40
C GLY A 128 5.03 8.46 4.07
N VAL A 129 5.18 9.40 3.13
CA VAL A 129 5.90 9.17 1.87
C VAL A 129 7.15 10.03 1.89
N TYR A 130 8.30 9.37 1.79
CA TYR A 130 9.60 9.98 2.02
C TYR A 130 10.48 9.91 0.78
N TRP A 131 11.34 10.90 0.63
CA TRP A 131 12.33 10.96 -0.44
C TRP A 131 13.50 11.87 -0.06
N THR A 132 14.55 11.89 -0.88
CA THR A 132 15.72 12.77 -0.70
C THR A 132 15.57 14.14 -1.35
N SER A 133 14.49 14.34 -2.14
CA SER A 133 14.28 15.45 -3.09
C SER A 133 15.39 15.67 -4.14
N VAL A 134 16.33 14.73 -4.28
CA VAL A 134 17.42 14.79 -5.26
C VAL A 134 17.31 13.60 -6.23
N PRO A 135 17.22 13.84 -7.56
CA PRO A 135 17.14 12.76 -8.55
C PRO A 135 18.23 11.70 -8.38
N GLY A 136 17.85 10.42 -8.54
CA GLY A 136 18.77 9.28 -8.52
C GLY A 136 19.31 8.89 -7.14
N THR A 137 18.95 9.60 -6.08
CA THR A 137 19.40 9.29 -4.71
C THR A 137 18.29 8.60 -3.89
N SER A 138 18.67 7.91 -2.82
CA SER A 138 17.75 7.10 -2.00
C SER A 138 18.04 7.26 -0.51
N LEU A 139 16.97 7.30 0.28
CA LEU A 139 17.02 7.03 1.72
C LEU A 139 17.40 5.55 1.92
N GLN A 140 18.17 5.23 2.95
CA GLN A 140 18.71 3.88 3.15
C GLN A 140 18.10 3.16 4.34
N SER A 141 17.68 3.92 5.36
CA SER A 141 17.44 3.36 6.68
C SER A 141 16.40 4.13 7.48
N THR A 142 15.92 3.55 8.58
CA THR A 142 14.86 4.15 9.41
C THR A 142 15.27 5.48 10.04
N PHE A 143 16.55 5.77 10.20
CA PHE A 143 17.00 7.09 10.69
C PHE A 143 16.93 8.19 9.62
N ASP A 144 16.88 7.82 8.34
CA ASP A 144 16.72 8.78 7.25
C ASP A 144 15.26 9.28 7.12
N LEU A 145 14.31 8.63 7.80
CA LEU A 145 12.87 8.93 7.74
C LEU A 145 12.49 10.09 8.68
N THR A 146 13.03 11.27 8.40
CA THR A 146 12.80 12.50 9.16
C THR A 146 11.70 13.36 8.55
N ALA A 147 11.17 14.32 9.32
CA ALA A 147 10.06 15.17 8.88
C ALA A 147 10.40 16.01 7.64
N ASP A 148 11.66 16.45 7.48
CA ASP A 148 12.13 17.19 6.30
C ASP A 148 12.25 16.32 5.04
N LYS A 149 12.12 14.99 5.16
CA LYS A 149 12.12 14.04 4.05
C LYS A 149 10.72 13.65 3.59
N LEU A 150 9.67 14.11 4.27
CA LEU A 150 8.29 13.92 3.81
C LEU A 150 8.07 14.72 2.53
N ILE A 151 7.60 14.07 1.47
CA ILE A 151 7.42 14.70 0.15
C ILE A 151 6.46 15.88 0.17
N ASP A 152 5.41 15.80 1.00
CA ASP A 152 4.40 16.84 1.19
C ASP A 152 4.43 17.43 2.61
N GLY A 153 5.49 17.14 3.38
CA GLY A 153 5.73 17.72 4.70
C GLY A 153 4.86 17.18 5.85
N GLN A 154 4.05 16.14 5.63
CA GLN A 154 3.12 15.65 6.65
C GLN A 154 2.98 14.12 6.68
N LEU A 155 2.52 13.62 7.83
CA LEU A 155 2.03 12.25 7.97
C LEU A 155 0.54 12.19 7.64
N HIS A 156 0.12 11.02 7.17
CA HIS A 156 -1.25 10.75 6.73
C HIS A 156 -1.85 9.63 7.56
N ASN A 157 -3.16 9.71 7.84
CA ASN A 157 -3.87 8.59 8.46
C ASN A 157 -3.79 7.37 7.53
N PHE A 158 -3.52 6.20 8.10
CA PHE A 158 -3.59 4.94 7.36
C PHE A 158 -5.03 4.52 7.05
N ASP A 159 -6.00 4.88 7.89
CA ASP A 159 -7.41 4.74 7.56
C ASP A 159 -7.88 5.95 6.76
N ASP A 160 -8.26 5.74 5.49
CA ASP A 160 -8.79 6.79 4.61
C ASP A 160 -10.28 7.11 4.87
N GLY A 161 -10.90 6.40 5.81
CA GLY A 161 -12.29 6.56 6.23
C GLY A 161 -13.31 5.82 5.36
N ASN A 162 -12.88 5.18 4.27
CA ASN A 162 -13.79 4.58 3.29
C ASN A 162 -13.41 3.14 2.91
N CYS A 163 -12.12 2.88 2.71
CA CYS A 163 -11.62 1.54 2.50
C CYS A 163 -11.88 0.64 3.70
N GLY A 164 -11.75 -0.65 3.43
CA GLY A 164 -11.85 -1.67 4.43
C GLY A 164 -12.25 -2.95 3.75
N GLU A 165 -11.33 -3.90 3.74
CA GLU A 165 -11.60 -5.31 3.42
C GLU A 165 -12.58 -5.82 4.48
N ALA A 166 -13.84 -5.52 4.23
CA ALA A 166 -14.89 -5.64 5.20
C ALA A 166 -15.51 -7.01 5.02
N TYR A 167 -15.69 -7.68 6.15
CA TYR A 167 -16.44 -8.92 6.20
C TYR A 167 -17.85 -8.69 5.62
N ILE A 168 -18.13 -9.33 4.49
CA ILE A 168 -19.48 -9.45 3.97
C ILE A 168 -20.18 -10.52 4.79
N ASP A 169 -21.30 -10.18 5.42
CA ASP A 169 -22.05 -11.14 6.22
C ASP A 169 -22.84 -12.13 5.34
N ALA A 170 -23.46 -13.14 5.98
CA ALA A 170 -24.26 -14.13 5.27
C ALA A 170 -25.48 -13.52 4.53
N ALA A 171 -25.87 -12.29 4.87
CA ALA A 171 -26.95 -11.56 4.21
C ALA A 171 -26.45 -10.68 3.05
N HIS A 172 -25.17 -10.77 2.67
CA HIS A 172 -24.51 -9.94 1.67
C HIS A 172 -24.54 -8.44 2.01
N THR A 173 -24.51 -8.11 3.30
CA THR A 173 -24.35 -6.73 3.77
C THR A 173 -22.93 -6.50 4.24
N ILE A 174 -22.51 -5.23 4.28
CA ILE A 174 -21.22 -4.80 4.85
C ILE A 174 -21.52 -4.10 6.17
N PRO A 175 -21.47 -4.79 7.32
CA PRO A 175 -21.88 -4.22 8.61
C PRO A 175 -21.05 -3.02 9.05
N SER A 176 -19.80 -2.91 8.55
CA SER A 176 -18.92 -1.78 8.83
C SER A 176 -19.31 -0.49 8.08
N GLY A 177 -20.18 -0.58 7.06
CA GLY A 177 -20.51 0.52 6.16
C GLY A 177 -19.34 0.98 5.26
N ARG A 178 -18.23 0.23 5.23
CA ARG A 178 -17.08 0.49 4.36
C ARG A 178 -17.30 -0.04 2.94
N ALA A 179 -16.43 0.31 2.01
CA ALA A 179 -16.57 -0.01 0.60
C ALA A 179 -16.53 -1.52 0.28
N GLY A 180 -15.91 -2.34 1.13
CA GLY A 180 -15.83 -3.80 0.96
C GLY A 180 -14.58 -4.28 0.25
N ASP A 181 -14.49 -5.60 0.06
CA ASP A 181 -13.34 -6.24 -0.58
C ASP A 181 -13.13 -5.78 -2.03
N GLY A 182 -11.87 -5.61 -2.43
CA GLY A 182 -11.49 -5.08 -3.75
C GLY A 182 -11.50 -3.56 -3.86
N TYR A 183 -11.96 -2.83 -2.83
CA TYR A 183 -11.82 -1.37 -2.77
C TYR A 183 -10.66 -1.00 -1.85
N PRO A 184 -9.52 -0.56 -2.42
CA PRO A 184 -8.32 -0.26 -1.66
C PRO A 184 -8.49 1.01 -0.83
N CYS A 185 -7.62 1.16 0.17
CA CYS A 185 -7.33 2.46 0.75
C CYS A 185 -6.57 3.32 -0.25
N VAL A 186 -6.86 4.61 -0.27
CA VAL A 186 -6.26 5.55 -1.24
C VAL A 186 -5.39 6.56 -0.52
N GLY A 187 -4.10 6.52 -0.82
CA GLY A 187 -3.19 7.61 -0.47
C GLY A 187 -3.15 8.65 -1.58
N THR A 188 -2.92 9.91 -1.21
CA THR A 188 -2.83 11.05 -2.14
C THR A 188 -1.58 11.85 -1.84
N ILE A 189 -0.77 12.13 -2.85
CA ILE A 189 0.47 12.90 -2.72
C ILE A 189 0.60 13.86 -3.89
N THR A 190 1.01 15.09 -3.60
CA THR A 190 1.38 16.08 -4.63
C THR A 190 2.88 16.23 -4.67
N VAL A 191 3.47 16.02 -5.85
CA VAL A 191 4.90 16.31 -6.06
C VAL A 191 5.12 17.82 -5.99
N PRO A 192 6.11 18.34 -5.24
CA PRO A 192 6.36 19.77 -5.16
C PRO A 192 6.53 20.42 -6.54
N ALA A 193 5.97 21.62 -6.72
CA ALA A 193 5.88 22.28 -8.03
C ALA A 193 7.24 22.69 -8.63
N ASP A 194 8.25 22.85 -7.79
CA ASP A 194 9.62 23.21 -8.14
C ASP A 194 10.55 21.99 -8.31
N THR A 195 10.00 20.78 -8.24
CA THR A 195 10.76 19.54 -8.43
C THR A 195 11.38 19.49 -9.83
N PRO A 196 12.72 19.41 -9.95
CA PRO A 196 13.37 19.26 -11.25
C PRO A 196 12.96 17.97 -11.97
N ALA A 197 13.18 17.92 -13.28
CA ALA A 197 13.01 16.69 -14.03
C ALA A 197 14.03 15.63 -13.58
N GLY A 198 13.60 14.36 -13.52
CA GLY A 198 14.42 13.21 -13.21
C GLY A 198 13.68 12.10 -12.49
N SER A 199 14.37 10.98 -12.25
CA SER A 199 13.82 9.86 -11.48
C SER A 199 14.09 10.03 -9.98
N TYR A 200 13.05 9.90 -9.18
CA TYR A 200 13.10 10.01 -7.72
C TYR A 200 12.78 8.68 -7.08
N ASN A 201 13.55 8.29 -6.05
CA ASN A 201 13.24 7.14 -5.22
C ASN A 201 12.41 7.59 -4.02
N LEU A 202 11.28 6.92 -3.80
CA LEU A 202 10.34 7.19 -2.73
C LEU A 202 10.16 5.96 -1.85
N VAL A 203 9.86 6.21 -0.58
CA VAL A 203 9.55 5.20 0.42
C VAL A 203 8.22 5.56 1.05
N TRP A 204 7.22 4.71 0.85
CA TRP A 204 6.02 4.70 1.68
C TRP A 204 6.34 3.91 2.94
N TYR A 205 6.05 4.48 4.11
CA TYR A 205 6.38 3.90 5.41
C TYR A 205 5.21 4.05 6.38
N TRP A 206 4.66 2.93 6.84
CA TRP A 206 3.56 2.89 7.79
C TRP A 206 4.03 2.39 9.15
N LYS A 207 3.75 3.17 10.20
CA LYS A 207 3.98 2.77 11.60
C LYS A 207 2.74 2.05 12.13
N PHE A 208 2.73 0.72 12.08
CA PHE A 208 1.65 -0.07 12.70
C PHE A 208 1.95 -0.33 14.19
N TYR A 209 1.98 0.76 14.95
CA TYR A 209 2.14 0.78 16.40
C TYR A 209 1.80 2.19 16.93
N ASP A 210 1.63 2.32 18.24
CA ASP A 210 1.38 3.61 18.87
C ASP A 210 2.62 4.50 18.72
N ALA A 211 2.50 5.60 17.98
CA ALA A 211 3.63 6.45 17.60
C ALA A 211 4.18 7.27 18.78
N ASP A 212 3.37 7.54 19.79
CA ASP A 212 3.77 8.34 20.95
C ASP A 212 4.53 7.49 21.98
N THR A 213 4.10 6.25 22.17
CA THR A 213 4.67 5.33 23.17
C THR A 213 5.64 4.30 22.58
N ASN A 214 5.68 4.14 21.25
CA ASN A 214 6.40 3.08 20.55
C ASN A 214 6.04 1.67 21.06
N THR A 215 4.75 1.42 21.30
CA THR A 215 4.25 0.12 21.78
C THR A 215 3.20 -0.47 20.84
N SER A 216 3.01 -1.79 20.94
CA SER A 216 1.92 -2.48 20.25
C SER A 216 0.55 -1.94 20.69
N ILE A 217 -0.43 -1.99 19.80
CA ILE A 217 -1.75 -1.40 19.95
C ILE A 217 -2.69 -2.39 20.66
N PRO A 218 -3.17 -2.09 21.88
CA PRO A 218 -4.18 -2.90 22.54
C PRO A 218 -5.56 -2.63 21.90
N THR A 219 -6.28 -3.69 21.60
CA THR A 219 -7.66 -3.65 21.08
C THR A 219 -8.55 -4.54 21.94
N SER A 220 -9.87 -4.48 21.72
CA SER A 220 -10.83 -5.35 22.40
C SER A 220 -10.65 -6.84 22.05
N SER A 221 -9.99 -7.15 20.93
CA SER A 221 -9.78 -8.51 20.41
C SER A 221 -8.34 -9.03 20.56
N GLY A 222 -7.42 -8.24 21.12
CA GLY A 222 -6.03 -8.64 21.31
C GLY A 222 -5.03 -7.47 21.24
N ILE A 223 -3.74 -7.81 21.14
CA ILE A 223 -2.65 -6.85 20.96
C ILE A 223 -2.14 -6.98 19.53
N TYR A 224 -2.24 -5.90 18.75
CA TYR A 224 -1.85 -5.84 17.34
C TYR A 224 -0.72 -4.83 17.12
N GLY A 225 -0.19 -4.78 15.91
CA GLY A 225 0.96 -3.93 15.61
C GLY A 225 2.29 -4.53 16.05
N GLY A 226 3.25 -3.66 16.39
CA GLY A 226 4.60 -4.08 16.77
C GLY A 226 5.63 -4.02 15.63
N ALA A 227 5.24 -3.47 14.48
CA ALA A 227 6.12 -3.34 13.33
C ALA A 227 5.75 -2.12 12.47
N ALA A 228 6.72 -1.66 11.70
CA ALA A 228 6.49 -0.83 10.53
C ALA A 228 6.48 -1.66 9.26
N TYR A 229 5.79 -1.15 8.24
CA TYR A 229 5.76 -1.72 6.91
C TYR A 229 6.17 -0.68 5.88
N THR A 230 6.85 -1.12 4.83
CA THR A 230 7.45 -0.20 3.86
C THR A 230 7.27 -0.68 2.43
N SER A 231 7.09 0.27 1.52
CA SER A 231 7.13 0.03 0.08
C SER A 231 8.03 1.06 -0.59
N CYS A 232 9.01 0.58 -1.37
CA CYS A 232 9.89 1.45 -2.14
C CYS A 232 9.45 1.49 -3.60
N PHE A 233 9.36 2.69 -4.16
CA PHE A 233 8.88 2.93 -5.52
C PHE A 233 9.62 4.13 -6.13
N GLN A 234 9.37 4.41 -7.40
CA GLN A 234 9.89 5.60 -8.08
C GLN A 234 8.78 6.34 -8.79
N VAL A 235 9.02 7.64 -8.96
CA VAL A 235 8.36 8.46 -9.96
C VAL A 235 9.41 9.07 -10.89
N GLU A 236 9.04 9.29 -12.15
CA GLU A 236 9.78 10.09 -13.11
C GLU A 236 9.08 11.44 -13.24
N VAL A 237 9.78 12.51 -12.87
CA VAL A 237 9.31 13.87 -13.08
C VAL A 237 9.78 14.33 -14.45
N THR A 238 8.86 14.71 -15.32
CA THR A 238 9.17 15.24 -16.66
C THR A 238 9.10 16.77 -16.68
N ALA A 239 9.81 17.36 -17.64
CA ALA A 239 9.71 18.80 -17.95
C ALA A 239 8.33 19.19 -18.51
#